data_AF-I3EB52-F1
#
_entry.id   AF-I3EB52-F1
#
_cell.length_a   1.000
_cell.length_b   1.000
_cell.length_c   1.000
_cell.angle_alpha   90.00
_cell.angle_beta   90.00
_cell.angle_gamma   90.00
#
_symmetry.space_group_name_H-M   'P 1'
#
loop_
_entity.id
_entity.type
_entity.pdbx_description
1 polymer ?
#
loop_
_entity_poly.entity_id
_entity_poly.type
_entity_poly.pdbx_seq_one_letter_code
_entity_poly.pdbx_strand_id
1 'polypeptide(L)'
;MESFEQLARQYEPMIHKLIFTANIYKNKEEFFQLGLISLWEASQRFNPEKGNFTNYAYTYIKGKFMTELTKANKHEERNIYPKEEFWEFIVDPITEDPFEVNFLLSYCEPLTPNQTKWVLYTFLDGLTIKEIAEKENVSVSAVKSWRKGAKEKLRESLKSCR
;
A
#
# COMPACT_ATOMS: atom_id res chain seq x y z
N MET A 1 20.45 -16.30 -42.68
CA MET A 1 19.86 -15.27 -41.80
C MET A 1 20.70 -15.28 -40.54
N GLU A 2 21.50 -14.24 -40.28
CA GLU A 2 22.08 -14.10 -38.94
C GLU A 2 20.91 -14.06 -37.94
N SER A 3 20.92 -14.94 -36.95
CA SER A 3 19.90 -14.92 -35.90
C SER A 3 20.04 -13.60 -35.15
N PHE A 4 18.94 -12.95 -34.80
CA PHE A 4 18.97 -11.78 -33.93
C PHE A 4 19.78 -12.03 -32.65
N GLU A 5 19.82 -13.28 -32.17
CA GLU A 5 20.64 -13.68 -31.03
C GLU A 5 22.14 -13.43 -31.22
N GLN A 6 22.66 -13.59 -32.44
CA GLN A 6 24.07 -13.32 -32.75
C GLN A 6 24.34 -11.81 -32.74
N LEU A 7 23.43 -11.03 -33.32
CA LEU A 7 23.48 -9.57 -33.29
C LEU A 7 23.38 -9.04 -31.86
N ALA A 8 22.45 -9.58 -31.07
CA ALA A 8 22.27 -9.24 -29.67
C ALA A 8 23.55 -9.46 -28.87
N ARG A 9 24.18 -10.65 -28.99
CA ARG A 9 25.46 -10.96 -28.33
C ARG A 9 26.59 -10.02 -28.75
N GLN A 10 26.64 -9.64 -30.03
CA GLN A 10 27.66 -8.73 -30.54
C GLN A 10 27.53 -7.31 -29.95
N TYR A 11 26.30 -6.82 -29.79
CA TYR A 11 26.02 -5.44 -29.37
C TYR A 11 25.68 -5.30 -27.88
N GLU A 12 25.56 -6.41 -27.15
CA GLU A 12 25.35 -6.45 -25.70
C GLU A 12 26.34 -5.55 -24.91
N PRO A 13 27.66 -5.55 -25.19
CA PRO A 13 28.59 -4.65 -24.50
C PRO A 13 28.27 -3.17 -24.73
N MET A 14 27.76 -2.82 -25.91
CA MET A 14 27.35 -1.45 -26.23
C MET A 14 26.13 -1.03 -25.41
N ILE A 15 25.16 -1.94 -25.25
CA ILE A 15 23.96 -1.70 -24.42
C ILE A 15 24.38 -1.48 -22.96
N HIS A 16 25.22 -2.35 -22.39
CA HIS A 16 25.72 -2.18 -21.03
C HIS A 16 26.48 -0.86 -20.85
N LYS A 17 27.32 -0.48 -21.83
CA LYS A 17 28.01 0.80 -21.82
C LYS A 17 27.04 1.98 -21.85
N LEU A 18 25.97 1.91 -22.64
CA LEU A 18 24.93 2.94 -22.68
C LEU A 18 24.19 3.05 -21.33
N ILE A 19 23.84 1.93 -20.70
CA ILE A 19 23.23 1.92 -19.36
C ILE A 19 24.14 2.61 -18.34
N PHE A 20 25.43 2.24 -18.34
CA PHE A 20 26.43 2.80 -17.44
C PHE A 20 26.63 4.31 -17.67
N THR A 21 26.86 4.72 -18.91
CA THR A 21 27.13 6.14 -19.26
C THR A 21 25.92 7.04 -19.09
N ALA A 22 24.70 6.51 -19.19
CA ALA A 22 23.48 7.24 -18.87
C ALA A 22 23.21 7.35 -17.36
N ASN A 23 24.08 6.81 -16.50
CA ASN A 23 23.91 6.73 -15.05
C ASN A 23 22.58 6.07 -14.63
N ILE A 24 22.14 5.05 -15.37
CA ILE A 24 20.95 4.29 -15.02
C ILE A 24 21.32 3.36 -13.84
N TYR A 25 20.90 3.74 -12.64
CA TYR A 25 21.18 2.99 -11.42
C TYR A 25 19.99 2.15 -10.93
N LYS A 26 18.74 2.57 -11.23
CA LYS A 26 17.51 1.78 -11.01
C LYS A 26 17.14 0.98 -12.26
N ASN A 27 16.42 -0.12 -12.08
CA ASN A 27 15.80 -0.91 -13.16
C ASN A 27 16.76 -1.30 -14.31
N LYS A 28 18.02 -1.63 -13.99
CA LYS A 28 19.06 -1.91 -15.00
C LYS A 28 18.67 -3.05 -15.95
N GLU A 29 18.00 -4.08 -15.46
CA GLU A 29 17.53 -5.21 -16.28
C GLU A 29 16.45 -4.77 -17.28
N GLU A 30 15.51 -3.91 -16.88
CA GLU A 30 14.48 -3.38 -17.79
C GLU A 30 15.11 -2.53 -18.89
N PHE A 31 16.08 -1.69 -18.55
CA PHE A 31 16.82 -0.90 -19.54
C PHE A 31 17.66 -1.78 -20.47
N PHE A 32 18.19 -2.90 -19.97
CA PHE A 32 18.87 -3.88 -20.82
C PHE A 32 17.92 -4.50 -21.85
N GLN A 33 16.72 -4.94 -21.41
CA GLN A 33 15.69 -5.46 -22.31
C GLN A 33 15.23 -4.40 -23.32
N LEU A 34 15.01 -3.16 -22.87
CA LEU A 34 14.70 -2.03 -23.75
C LEU A 34 15.81 -1.81 -24.79
N GLY A 35 17.08 -2.01 -24.41
CA GLY A 35 18.23 -1.93 -25.30
C GLY A 35 18.18 -3.00 -26.39
N LEU A 36 17.87 -4.25 -26.03
CA LEU A 36 17.72 -5.36 -26.98
C LEU A 36 16.55 -5.13 -27.94
N ILE A 37 15.39 -4.71 -27.43
CA ILE A 37 14.21 -4.38 -28.25
C ILE A 37 14.56 -3.24 -29.22
N SER A 38 15.23 -2.20 -28.72
CA SER A 38 15.64 -1.05 -29.54
C SER A 38 16.68 -1.43 -30.60
N LEU A 39 17.58 -2.37 -30.31
CA LEU A 39 18.52 -2.92 -31.27
C LEU A 39 17.80 -3.70 -32.38
N TRP A 40 16.81 -4.52 -32.02
CA TRP A 40 15.97 -5.23 -32.98
C TRP A 40 15.18 -4.27 -33.86
N GLU A 41 14.55 -3.24 -33.27
CA GLU A 41 13.86 -2.20 -34.05
C GLU A 41 14.82 -1.47 -35.00
N ALA A 42 16.04 -1.17 -34.54
CA ALA A 42 17.06 -0.53 -35.34
C ALA A 42 17.50 -1.42 -36.52
N SER A 43 17.68 -2.73 -36.31
CA SER A 43 18.07 -3.65 -37.41
C SER A 43 17.00 -3.74 -38.49
N GLN A 44 15.72 -3.66 -38.12
CA GLN A 44 14.61 -3.69 -39.08
C GLN A 44 14.45 -2.39 -39.88
N ARG A 45 14.81 -1.24 -39.30
CA ARG A 45 14.60 0.10 -39.89
C ARG A 45 15.86 0.70 -40.52
N PHE A 46 16.99 0.04 -40.34
CA PHE A 46 18.27 0.54 -40.84
C PHE A 46 18.28 0.59 -42.38
N ASN A 47 18.76 1.71 -42.91
CA ASN A 47 19.03 1.86 -44.33
C ASN A 47 20.56 1.95 -44.52
N PRO A 48 21.19 0.97 -45.20
CA PRO A 48 22.63 0.96 -45.47
C PRO A 48 23.15 2.20 -46.21
N GLU A 49 22.33 2.87 -47.01
CA GLU A 49 22.72 4.08 -47.74
C GLU A 49 22.92 5.29 -46.81
N LYS A 50 22.38 5.24 -45.59
CA LYS A 50 22.43 6.34 -44.63
C LYS A 50 23.61 6.28 -43.67
N GLY A 51 24.49 5.27 -43.79
CA GLY A 51 25.73 5.17 -43.02
C GLY A 51 25.93 3.82 -42.33
N ASN A 52 26.69 3.80 -41.24
CA ASN A 52 27.06 2.57 -40.53
C ASN A 52 26.00 2.15 -39.49
N PHE A 53 25.68 0.85 -39.47
CA PHE A 53 24.69 0.27 -38.56
C PHE A 53 25.01 0.52 -37.09
N THR A 54 26.26 0.34 -36.65
CA THR A 54 26.68 0.54 -35.26
C THR A 54 26.38 1.95 -34.77
N ASN A 55 26.69 2.97 -35.58
CA ASN A 55 26.41 4.36 -35.22
C ASN A 55 24.90 4.64 -35.15
N TYR A 56 24.15 4.08 -36.10
CA TYR A 56 22.69 4.18 -36.12
C TYR A 56 22.06 3.52 -34.89
N ALA A 57 22.41 2.26 -34.61
CA ALA A 57 21.92 1.49 -33.48
C ALA A 57 22.28 2.17 -32.16
N TYR A 58 23.52 2.63 -31.99
CA TYR A 58 23.94 3.39 -30.81
C TYR A 58 23.06 4.61 -30.56
N THR A 59 22.85 5.42 -31.61
CA THR A 59 22.03 6.64 -31.50
C THR A 59 20.57 6.32 -31.23
N TYR A 60 20.04 5.27 -31.86
CA TYR A 60 18.66 4.82 -31.70
C TYR A 60 18.39 4.34 -30.26
N ILE A 61 19.22 3.43 -29.75
CA ILE A 61 19.11 2.88 -28.38
C ILE A 61 19.26 4.02 -27.37
N LYS A 62 20.26 4.89 -27.55
CA LYS A 62 20.46 6.04 -26.66
C LYS A 62 19.23 6.94 -26.61
N GLY A 63 18.60 7.22 -27.75
CA GLY A 63 17.36 8.01 -27.81
C GLY A 63 16.20 7.36 -27.08
N LYS A 64 16.04 6.03 -27.20
CA LYS A 64 15.03 5.26 -26.47
C LYS A 64 15.26 5.31 -24.96
N PHE A 65 16.50 5.16 -24.51
CA PHE A 65 16.86 5.27 -23.09
C PHE A 65 16.52 6.66 -22.53
N MET A 66 16.87 7.74 -23.24
CA MET A 66 16.54 9.10 -22.80
C MET A 66 15.04 9.33 -22.71
N THR A 67 14.28 8.78 -23.66
CA THR A 67 12.81 8.86 -23.66
C THR A 67 12.24 8.17 -22.43
N GLU A 68 12.73 6.97 -22.10
CA GLU A 68 12.22 6.20 -20.97
C GLU A 68 12.63 6.80 -19.62
N LEU A 69 13.87 7.29 -19.50
CA LEU A 69 14.30 8.07 -18.33
C LEU A 69 13.45 9.32 -18.11
N THR A 70 13.10 10.03 -19.18
CA THR A 70 12.24 11.21 -19.09
C THR A 70 10.85 10.84 -18.56
N LYS A 71 10.28 9.71 -19.01
CA LYS A 71 8.99 9.23 -18.48
C LYS A 71 9.09 8.81 -17.02
N ALA A 72 10.15 8.07 -16.66
CA ALA A 72 10.38 7.60 -15.29
C ALA A 72 10.50 8.79 -14.32
N ASN A 73 11.31 9.80 -14.65
CA ASN A 73 11.44 11.01 -13.84
C ASN A 73 10.10 11.74 -13.68
N LYS A 74 9.33 11.88 -14.77
CA LYS A 74 8.02 12.52 -14.74
C LYS A 74 6.99 11.74 -13.90
N HIS A 75 7.14 10.42 -13.84
CA HIS A 75 6.33 9.57 -12.98
C HIS A 75 6.73 9.73 -11.51
N GLU A 76 8.02 9.76 -11.18
CA GLU A 76 8.51 10.01 -9.82
C GLU A 76 8.13 11.41 -9.31
N GLU A 77 8.18 12.44 -10.16
CA GLU A 77 7.76 13.80 -9.79
C GLU A 77 6.27 13.91 -9.48
N ARG A 78 5.44 13.15 -10.20
CA ARG A 78 3.97 13.20 -10.06
C ARG A 78 3.44 12.28 -8.97
N ASN A 79 4.15 11.19 -8.69
CA ASN A 79 3.77 10.21 -7.70
C ASN A 79 4.75 10.29 -6.53
N ILE A 80 4.42 11.15 -5.57
CA ILE A 80 5.09 11.16 -4.27
C ILE A 80 4.59 9.93 -3.54
N TYR A 81 5.41 8.88 -3.47
CA TYR A 81 5.21 7.80 -2.52
C TYR A 81 5.52 8.39 -1.14
N PRO A 82 4.52 8.55 -0.27
CA PRO A 82 4.80 9.05 1.06
C PRO A 82 5.73 8.05 1.75
N LYS A 83 6.72 8.57 2.47
CA LYS A 83 7.57 7.72 3.32
C LYS A 83 6.68 6.96 4.31
N GLU A 84 7.15 5.84 4.82
CA GLU A 84 6.40 5.02 5.77
C GLU A 84 5.88 5.82 6.97
N GLU A 85 6.71 6.76 7.44
CA GLU A 85 6.40 7.79 8.43
C GLU A 85 5.10 8.57 8.13
N PHE A 86 4.78 8.85 6.87
CA PHE A 86 3.53 9.55 6.49
C PHE A 86 2.29 8.72 6.80
N TRP A 87 2.35 7.39 6.68
CA TRP A 87 1.23 6.51 6.99
C TRP A 87 0.93 6.50 8.49
N GLU A 88 1.94 6.72 9.34
CA GLU A 88 1.77 6.85 10.79
C GLU A 88 1.00 8.12 11.19
N PHE A 89 0.95 9.14 10.33
CA PHE A 89 0.22 10.39 10.57
C PHE A 89 -1.20 10.41 10.00
N ILE A 90 -1.62 9.37 9.26
CA ILE A 90 -3.00 9.27 8.81
C ILE A 90 -3.84 8.87 10.01
N VAL A 91 -4.37 9.88 10.69
CA VAL A 91 -5.42 9.69 11.70
C VAL A 91 -6.68 9.25 10.95
N ASP A 92 -7.24 8.11 11.33
CA ASP A 92 -8.55 7.69 10.85
C ASP A 92 -9.57 8.78 11.24
N PRO A 93 -10.28 9.44 10.31
CA PRO A 93 -11.29 10.45 10.64
C PRO A 93 -12.45 9.87 11.46
N ILE A 94 -12.55 8.54 11.58
CA ILE A 94 -13.64 7.80 12.21
C ILE A 94 -13.27 7.45 13.67
N THR A 95 -12.68 8.38 14.43
CA THR A 95 -12.37 8.10 15.85
C THR A 95 -13.59 8.10 16.77
N GLU A 96 -14.74 8.63 16.32
CA GLU A 96 -16.00 8.55 17.04
C GLU A 96 -17.15 8.47 16.03
N ASP A 97 -17.50 7.27 15.54
CA ASP A 97 -18.73 7.11 14.79
C ASP A 97 -19.93 7.18 15.77
N PRO A 98 -20.75 8.25 15.75
CA PRO A 98 -21.93 8.32 16.61
C PRO A 98 -22.91 7.17 16.33
N PHE A 99 -22.82 6.53 15.16
CA PHE A 99 -23.61 5.36 14.81
C PHE A 99 -23.23 4.14 15.66
N GLU A 100 -21.95 3.91 15.95
CA GLU A 100 -21.50 2.77 16.78
C GLU A 100 -22.01 2.89 18.22
N VAL A 101 -21.94 4.08 18.80
CA VAL A 101 -22.44 4.35 20.16
C VAL A 101 -23.95 4.18 20.21
N ASN A 102 -24.69 4.76 19.26
CA ASN A 102 -26.15 4.67 19.22
C ASN A 102 -26.62 3.23 18.96
N PHE A 103 -25.94 2.50 18.07
CA PHE A 103 -26.22 1.10 17.81
C PHE A 103 -26.01 0.25 19.05
N LEU A 104 -24.90 0.43 19.77
CA LEU A 104 -24.63 -0.31 21.00
C LEU A 104 -25.62 0.02 22.13
N LEU A 105 -26.01 1.30 22.25
CA LEU A 105 -27.02 1.74 23.21
C LEU A 105 -28.40 1.13 22.96
N SER A 106 -28.77 0.86 21.70
CA SER A 106 -30.04 0.21 21.37
C SER A 106 -30.19 -1.18 22.00
N TYR A 107 -29.09 -1.93 22.16
CA TYR A 107 -29.10 -3.23 22.85
C TYR A 107 -29.15 -3.09 24.37
N CYS A 108 -28.86 -1.90 24.91
CA CYS A 108 -28.76 -1.64 26.34
C CYS A 108 -30.07 -1.17 26.98
N GLU A 109 -31.16 -1.04 26.22
CA GLU A 109 -32.48 -0.66 26.77
C GLU A 109 -32.92 -1.47 28.01
N PRO A 110 -32.75 -2.82 28.08
CA PRO A 110 -33.17 -3.58 29.27
C PRO A 110 -32.17 -3.51 30.45
N LEU A 111 -31.02 -2.86 30.27
CA LEU A 111 -29.91 -2.85 31.24
C LEU A 111 -30.09 -1.72 32.25
N THR A 112 -29.62 -1.95 33.48
CA THR A 112 -29.50 -0.87 34.47
C THR A 112 -28.37 0.09 34.10
N PRO A 113 -28.33 1.34 34.60
CA PRO A 113 -27.27 2.30 34.28
C PRO A 113 -25.85 1.74 34.47
N ASN A 114 -25.61 0.99 35.55
CA ASN A 114 -24.32 0.39 35.85
C ASN A 114 -23.94 -0.77 34.90
N GLN A 115 -24.95 -1.51 34.44
CA GLN A 115 -24.78 -2.56 33.42
C GLN A 115 -24.45 -1.94 32.06
N THR A 116 -25.16 -0.86 31.69
CA THR A 116 -24.89 -0.09 30.46
C THR A 116 -23.50 0.52 30.49
N LYS A 117 -23.09 1.13 31.61
CA LYS A 117 -21.71 1.64 31.79
C LYS A 117 -20.67 0.54 31.55
N TRP A 118 -20.88 -0.66 32.10
CA TRP A 118 -19.97 -1.78 31.84
C TRP A 118 -19.87 -2.14 30.35
N VAL A 119 -21.00 -2.14 29.62
CA VAL A 119 -21.01 -2.42 28.17
C VAL A 119 -20.20 -1.34 27.41
N LEU A 120 -20.50 -0.07 27.62
CA LEU A 120 -19.81 1.03 26.92
C LEU A 120 -18.31 1.02 27.22
N TYR A 121 -17.91 0.95 28.49
CA TYR A 121 -16.49 0.95 28.87
C TYR A 121 -15.72 -0.26 28.37
N THR A 122 -16.36 -1.42 28.26
CA THR A 122 -15.67 -2.63 27.78
C THR A 122 -15.55 -2.65 26.26
N PHE A 123 -16.59 -2.26 25.54
CA PHE A 123 -16.67 -2.47 24.09
C PHE A 123 -16.34 -1.24 23.26
N LEU A 124 -16.49 -0.02 23.80
CA LEU A 124 -16.06 1.21 23.14
C LEU A 124 -14.68 1.65 23.66
N ASP A 125 -14.53 1.73 24.98
CA ASP A 125 -13.28 2.27 25.58
C ASP A 125 -12.19 1.19 25.80
N GLY A 126 -12.51 -0.10 25.58
CA GLY A 126 -11.56 -1.21 25.74
C GLY A 126 -11.07 -1.46 27.18
N LEU A 127 -11.74 -0.88 28.19
CA LEU A 127 -11.28 -0.91 29.57
C LEU A 127 -11.45 -2.29 30.21
N THR A 128 -10.46 -2.69 31.01
CA THR A 128 -10.52 -3.87 31.85
C THR A 128 -11.42 -3.66 33.07
N ILE A 129 -11.85 -4.76 33.70
CA ILE A 129 -12.68 -4.71 34.93
C ILE A 129 -12.00 -3.90 36.04
N LYS A 130 -10.66 -3.93 36.12
CA LYS A 130 -9.91 -3.17 37.13
C LYS A 130 -9.95 -1.67 36.83
N GLU A 131 -9.68 -1.29 35.59
CA GLU A 131 -9.71 0.11 35.15
C GLU A 131 -11.12 0.71 35.27
N ILE A 132 -12.17 -0.08 34.99
CA ILE A 132 -13.57 0.36 35.23
C ILE A 132 -13.82 0.58 36.73
N ALA A 133 -13.33 -0.34 37.58
CA ALA A 133 -13.51 -0.22 39.02
C ALA A 133 -12.81 1.02 39.59
N GLU A 134 -11.61 1.31 39.10
CA GLU A 134 -10.86 2.53 39.42
C GLU A 134 -11.57 3.78 38.90
N LYS A 135 -12.01 3.78 37.64
CA LYS A 135 -12.71 4.90 36.99
C LYS A 135 -14.01 5.28 37.69
N GLU A 136 -14.80 4.28 38.09
CA GLU A 136 -16.08 4.47 38.77
C GLU A 136 -15.97 4.53 40.30
N ASN A 137 -14.75 4.39 40.84
CA ASN A 137 -14.47 4.33 42.28
C ASN A 137 -15.33 3.27 43.03
N VAL A 138 -15.39 2.07 42.46
CA VAL A 138 -16.15 0.93 43.01
C VAL A 138 -15.24 -0.30 43.17
N SER A 139 -15.73 -1.34 43.85
CA SER A 139 -14.99 -2.59 43.95
C SER A 139 -15.00 -3.39 42.64
N VAL A 140 -13.92 -4.13 42.38
CA VAL A 140 -13.83 -5.07 41.25
C VAL A 140 -14.99 -6.09 41.25
N SER A 141 -15.48 -6.48 42.43
CA SER A 141 -16.65 -7.35 42.58
C SER A 141 -17.95 -6.68 42.10
N ALA A 142 -18.11 -5.37 42.30
CA ALA A 142 -19.27 -4.63 41.79
C ALA A 142 -19.28 -4.64 40.26
N VAL A 143 -18.14 -4.34 39.62
CA VAL A 143 -18.03 -4.37 38.15
C VAL A 143 -18.25 -5.79 37.59
N LYS A 144 -17.78 -6.83 38.28
CA LYS A 144 -18.09 -8.23 37.93
C LYS A 144 -19.59 -8.53 38.01
N SER A 145 -20.29 -7.96 39.00
CA SER A 145 -21.75 -8.08 39.11
C SER A 145 -22.46 -7.37 37.95
N TRP A 146 -22.03 -6.16 37.59
CA TRP A 146 -22.55 -5.42 36.43
C TRP A 146 -22.38 -6.23 35.14
N ARG A 147 -21.19 -6.79 34.90
CA ARG A 147 -20.90 -7.68 33.76
C ARG A 147 -21.83 -8.89 33.71
N LYS A 148 -22.02 -9.57 34.85
CA LYS A 148 -22.86 -10.77 34.91
C LYS A 148 -24.30 -10.43 34.55
N GLY A 149 -24.87 -9.43 35.21
CA GLY A 149 -26.26 -9.02 34.97
C GLY A 149 -26.50 -8.45 33.57
N ALA A 150 -25.54 -7.71 33.01
CA ALA A 150 -25.62 -7.23 31.64
C ALA A 150 -25.67 -8.40 30.64
N LYS A 151 -24.78 -9.40 30.80
CA LYS A 151 -24.74 -10.58 29.92
C LYS A 151 -26.00 -11.43 29.97
N GLU A 152 -26.60 -11.59 31.15
CA GLU A 152 -27.85 -12.35 31.32
C GLU A 152 -28.99 -11.67 30.56
N LYS A 153 -29.19 -10.37 30.78
CA LYS A 153 -30.24 -9.58 30.12
C LYS A 153 -30.07 -9.46 28.61
N LEU A 154 -28.85 -9.23 28.14
CA LEU A 154 -28.55 -9.17 26.69
C LEU A 154 -28.82 -10.52 26.01
N ARG A 155 -28.60 -11.65 26.69
CA ARG A 155 -28.93 -12.96 26.14
C ARG A 155 -30.42 -13.21 26.08
N GLU A 156 -31.19 -12.69 27.03
CA GLU A 156 -32.65 -12.79 27.03
C GLU A 156 -33.27 -11.94 25.92
N SER A 157 -32.81 -10.69 25.76
CA SER A 157 -33.32 -9.80 24.70
C SER A 157 -33.07 -10.37 23.30
N LEU A 158 -31.89 -10.96 23.06
CA LEU A 158 -31.57 -11.62 21.79
C LEU A 158 -32.39 -12.89 21.53
N LYS A 159 -32.85 -13.58 22.57
CA LYS A 159 -33.75 -14.74 22.43
C LYS A 159 -35.20 -14.35 22.17
N SER A 160 -35.63 -13.20 22.70
CA SER A 160 -36.99 -12.66 22.52
C SER A 160 -37.20 -11.96 21.16
N CYS A 161 -36.12 -11.67 20.43
CA CYS A 161 -36.15 -11.04 19.10
C CYS A 161 -36.25 -12.07 17.96
N ARG A 162 -36.73 -13.29 18.23
CA ARG A 162 -36.90 -14.38 17.26
C ARG A 162 -38.37 -14.70 17.03
#